data_AF-U2ZP67-F1
#
_entry.id   AF-U2ZP67-F1
#
_cell.length_a   1.000
_cell.length_b   1.000
_cell.length_c   1.000
_cell.angle_alpha   90.00
_cell.angle_beta   90.00
_cell.angle_gamma   90.00
#
_symmetry.space_group_name_H-M   'P 1'
#
loop_
_entity.id
_entity.type
_entity.pdbx_description
1 polymer ?
#
loop_
_entity_poly.entity_id
_entity_poly.type
_entity_poly.pdbx_seq_one_letter_code
_entity_poly.pdbx_strand_id
1 'polypeptide(L)'
;MSDVLGSIGQAISLAKRLREISKNIEDAEFKNLLADLNLELADTKLALADVMEQNSQLKLEVNELKNSQGSNLSQLEFRGFAYYGANDDGPFCSACYETKNQQVRLSKVSGTFRTFGHHKCPSCKQYYGG
;
A
#
# COMPACT_ATOMS: atom_id res chain seq x y z
N MET A 1 11.85 -5.96 7.79
CA MET A 1 12.12 -6.96 6.74
C MET A 1 13.61 -7.28 6.60
N SER A 2 14.53 -6.32 6.73
CA SER A 2 15.98 -6.58 6.79
C SER A 2 16.40 -7.58 7.89
N ASP A 3 15.69 -7.59 9.01
CA ASP A 3 15.99 -8.47 10.15
C ASP A 3 15.85 -9.97 9.82
N VAL A 4 14.82 -10.36 9.05
CA VAL A 4 14.53 -11.79 8.80
C VAL A 4 15.62 -12.43 7.93
N LEU A 5 16.11 -11.71 6.93
CA LEU A 5 17.19 -12.16 6.05
C LEU A 5 18.52 -12.27 6.83
N GLY A 6 18.71 -11.39 7.80
CA GLY A 6 19.79 -11.46 8.79
C GLY A 6 19.70 -12.71 9.67
N SER A 7 18.52 -12.99 10.24
CA SER A 7 18.27 -14.17 11.08
C SER A 7 18.52 -15.48 10.32
N ILE A 8 18.07 -15.60 9.07
CA ILE A 8 18.36 -16.78 8.23
C ILE A 8 19.86 -16.88 7.93
N GLY A 9 20.54 -15.77 7.67
CA GLY A 9 22.00 -15.74 7.51
C GLY A 9 22.75 -16.24 8.76
N GLN A 10 22.25 -15.89 9.95
CA GLN A 10 22.78 -16.40 11.21
C GLN A 10 22.49 -17.90 11.36
N ALA A 11 21.29 -18.37 11.03
CA ALA A 11 20.94 -19.80 11.05
C ALA A 11 21.84 -20.63 10.13
N ILE A 12 22.10 -20.16 8.90
CA ILE A 12 23.05 -20.79 7.97
C ILE A 12 24.46 -20.82 8.57
N SER A 13 24.88 -19.74 9.22
CA SER A 13 26.20 -19.68 9.87
C SER A 13 26.32 -20.68 11.02
N LEU A 14 25.23 -20.88 11.79
CA LEU A 14 25.16 -21.90 12.85
C LEU A 14 25.16 -23.32 12.26
N ALA A 15 24.39 -23.58 11.21
CA ALA A 15 24.37 -24.88 10.52
C ALA A 15 25.73 -25.25 9.91
N LYS A 16 26.47 -24.26 9.37
CA LYS A 16 27.87 -24.44 8.93
C LYS A 16 28.80 -24.79 10.09
N ARG A 17 28.68 -24.10 11.23
CA ARG A 17 29.47 -24.42 12.44
C ARG A 17 29.16 -25.83 12.95
N LEU A 18 27.89 -26.23 12.97
CA LEU A 18 27.49 -27.60 13.30
C LEU A 18 28.13 -28.61 12.34
N ARG A 19 28.23 -28.30 11.05
CA ARG A 19 28.85 -29.18 10.04
C ARG A 19 30.35 -29.35 10.26
N GLU A 20 31.03 -28.30 10.71
CA GLU A 20 32.44 -28.42 11.09
C GLU A 20 32.62 -29.32 12.31
N ILE A 21 31.73 -29.21 13.29
CA ILE A 21 31.73 -30.09 14.48
C ILE A 21 31.42 -31.54 14.09
N SER A 22 30.48 -31.75 13.15
CA SER A 22 30.03 -33.09 12.73
C SER A 22 31.11 -33.91 12.01
N LYS A 23 32.20 -33.29 11.54
CA LYS A 23 33.31 -34.01 10.90
C LYS A 23 33.90 -35.10 11.79
N ASN A 24 33.89 -34.88 13.11
CA ASN A 24 34.41 -35.82 14.11
C ASN A 24 33.35 -36.81 14.63
N ILE A 25 32.12 -36.78 14.10
CA ILE A 25 31.04 -37.69 14.48
C ILE A 25 30.94 -38.77 13.41
N GLU A 26 30.99 -40.06 13.79
CA GLU A 26 30.82 -41.19 12.87
C GLU A 26 29.35 -41.59 12.69
N ASP A 27 28.50 -40.60 12.49
CA ASP A 27 27.07 -40.79 12.22
C ASP A 27 26.74 -40.20 10.85
N ALA A 28 26.47 -41.09 9.88
CA ALA A 28 26.16 -40.71 8.51
C ALA A 28 24.77 -40.08 8.37
N GLU A 29 23.80 -40.52 9.18
CA GLU A 29 22.44 -39.98 9.16
C GLU A 29 22.45 -38.54 9.67
N PHE A 30 23.15 -38.27 10.77
CA PHE A 30 23.35 -36.92 11.28
C PHE A 30 24.01 -35.99 10.26
N LYS A 31 25.06 -36.48 9.57
CA LYS A 31 25.76 -35.71 8.53
C LYS A 31 24.86 -35.37 7.33
N ASN A 32 24.03 -36.33 6.90
CA ASN A 32 23.07 -36.11 5.82
C ASN A 32 22.00 -35.09 6.22
N LEU A 33 21.37 -35.27 7.39
CA LEU A 33 20.34 -34.34 7.88
C LEU A 33 20.87 -32.91 8.01
N LEU A 34 22.15 -32.76 8.39
CA LEU A 34 22.79 -31.45 8.48
C LEU A 34 23.15 -30.85 7.12
N ALA A 35 23.43 -31.67 6.12
CA ALA A 35 23.57 -31.22 4.74
C ALA A 35 22.23 -30.73 4.20
N ASP A 36 21.16 -31.50 4.41
CA ASP A 36 19.80 -31.16 4.01
C ASP A 36 19.33 -29.86 4.69
N LEU A 37 19.57 -29.69 5.99
CA LEU A 37 19.28 -28.45 6.70
C LEU A 37 19.99 -27.24 6.08
N ASN A 38 21.25 -27.38 5.67
CA ASN A 38 21.98 -26.30 5.02
C ASN A 38 21.40 -25.93 3.65
N LEU A 39 20.92 -26.92 2.89
CA LEU A 39 20.27 -26.71 1.60
C LEU A 39 18.92 -26.01 1.79
N GLU A 40 18.07 -26.52 2.68
CA GLU A 40 16.75 -25.93 3.00
C GLU A 40 16.87 -24.48 3.47
N LEU A 41 17.86 -24.15 4.30
CA LEU A 41 18.10 -22.77 4.73
C LEU A 41 18.59 -21.87 3.58
N ALA A 42 19.39 -22.40 2.66
CA ALA A 42 19.86 -21.65 1.49
C ALA A 42 18.70 -21.36 0.53
N ASP A 43 17.87 -22.35 0.24
CA ASP A 43 16.69 -22.22 -0.61
C ASP A 43 15.68 -21.25 0.01
N THR A 44 15.44 -21.35 1.32
CA THR A 44 14.60 -20.40 2.07
C THR A 44 15.13 -18.96 1.94
N LYS A 45 16.45 -18.76 2.00
CA LYS A 45 17.06 -17.44 1.85
C LYS A 45 16.83 -16.86 0.46
N LEU A 46 16.95 -17.68 -0.58
CA LEU A 46 16.71 -17.28 -1.97
C LEU A 46 15.25 -16.93 -2.20
N ALA A 47 14.32 -17.79 -1.76
CA ALA A 47 12.89 -17.53 -1.85
C ALA A 47 12.47 -16.24 -1.12
N LEU A 48 13.05 -15.99 0.07
CA LEU A 48 12.77 -14.75 0.80
C LEU A 48 13.30 -13.51 0.06
N ALA A 49 14.46 -13.60 -0.59
CA ALA A 49 15.02 -12.50 -1.36
C ALA A 49 14.11 -12.13 -2.54
N ASP A 50 13.60 -13.13 -3.26
CA ASP A 50 12.64 -12.94 -4.36
C ASP A 50 11.33 -12.30 -3.88
N VAL A 51 10.75 -12.80 -2.78
CA VAL A 51 9.55 -12.19 -2.18
C VAL A 51 9.79 -10.73 -1.76
N MET A 52 10.97 -10.40 -1.24
CA MET A 52 11.32 -9.03 -0.86
C MET A 52 11.44 -8.12 -2.08
N GLU A 53 12.00 -8.61 -3.19
CA GLU A 53 12.07 -7.89 -4.45
C GLU A 53 10.68 -7.61 -5.01
N GLN A 54 9.84 -8.63 -5.12
CA GLN A 54 8.45 -8.50 -5.58
C GLN A 54 7.65 -7.52 -4.70
N ASN A 55 7.82 -7.58 -3.38
CA ASN A 55 7.16 -6.65 -2.45
C ASN A 55 7.63 -5.21 -2.69
N SER A 56 8.92 -5.01 -2.97
CA SER A 56 9.48 -3.70 -3.30
C SER A 56 8.87 -3.15 -4.61
N GLN A 57 8.81 -3.97 -5.65
CA GLN A 57 8.21 -3.61 -6.93
C GLN A 57 6.73 -3.25 -6.79
N LEU A 58 5.95 -4.08 -6.09
CA LEU A 58 4.53 -3.82 -5.83
C LEU A 58 4.31 -2.53 -5.03
N LYS A 59 5.20 -2.22 -4.07
CA LYS A 59 5.12 -0.95 -3.33
C LYS A 59 5.39 0.26 -4.21
N LEU A 60 6.33 0.15 -5.15
CA LEU A 60 6.60 1.21 -6.13
C LEU A 60 5.37 1.41 -7.02
N GLU A 61 4.82 0.34 -7.58
CA GLU A 61 3.62 0.40 -8.43
C GLU A 61 2.43 1.00 -7.66
N VAL A 62 2.18 0.56 -6.43
CA VAL A 62 1.11 1.14 -5.59
C VAL A 62 1.33 2.64 -5.34
N ASN A 63 2.59 3.07 -5.18
CA ASN A 63 2.91 4.48 -5.00
C ASN A 63 2.68 5.27 -6.31
N GLU A 64 3.13 4.74 -7.45
CA GLU A 64 2.89 5.33 -8.77
C GLU A 64 1.41 5.43 -9.10
N LEU A 65 0.63 4.39 -8.80
CA LEU A 65 -0.83 4.38 -8.97
C LEU A 65 -1.50 5.41 -8.05
N LYS A 66 -1.06 5.54 -6.79
CA LYS A 66 -1.58 6.58 -5.89
C LYS A 66 -1.25 7.99 -6.37
N ASN A 67 -0.04 8.21 -6.88
CA ASN A 67 0.38 9.51 -7.38
C ASN A 67 -0.33 9.87 -8.70
N SER A 68 -0.54 8.88 -9.58
CA SER A 68 -1.29 9.07 -10.84
C SER A 68 -2.79 9.24 -10.60
N GLN A 69 -3.39 8.58 -9.60
CA GLN A 69 -4.76 8.86 -9.17
C GLN A 69 -4.90 10.26 -8.57
N GLY A 70 -3.90 10.76 -7.84
CA GLY A 70 -3.85 12.17 -7.40
C GLY A 70 -3.71 13.16 -8.56
N SER A 71 -3.16 12.72 -9.71
CA SER A 71 -2.94 13.53 -10.92
C SER A 71 -4.10 13.48 -11.92
N ASN A 72 -4.97 12.46 -11.82
CA ASN A 72 -6.19 12.30 -12.62
C ASN A 72 -7.41 12.99 -12.00
N LEU A 73 -7.20 13.90 -11.04
CA LEU A 73 -8.20 14.92 -10.77
C LEU A 73 -8.19 15.84 -11.99
N SER A 74 -9.05 15.50 -12.95
CA SER A 74 -9.55 16.42 -13.98
C SER A 74 -9.47 17.84 -13.44
N GLN A 75 -8.75 18.75 -14.10
CA GLN A 75 -8.54 20.12 -13.64
C GLN A 75 -9.88 20.72 -13.20
N LEU A 76 -10.15 20.65 -11.90
CA LEU A 76 -11.42 21.11 -11.38
C LEU A 76 -11.24 22.60 -11.13
N GLU A 77 -12.07 23.40 -11.76
CA GLU A 77 -12.10 24.83 -11.53
C GLU A 77 -13.06 25.14 -10.39
N PHE A 78 -12.56 25.86 -9.38
CA PHE A 78 -13.40 26.36 -8.31
C PHE A 78 -14.26 27.52 -8.82
N ARG A 79 -15.59 27.37 -8.78
CA ARG A 79 -16.54 28.39 -9.25
C ARG A 79 -17.67 28.57 -8.23
N GLY A 80 -17.80 29.77 -7.69
CA GLY A 80 -18.80 30.08 -6.66
C GLY A 80 -18.51 29.36 -5.34
N PHE A 81 -19.23 28.27 -5.06
CA PHE A 81 -19.13 27.52 -3.79
C PHE A 81 -18.60 26.07 -3.96
N ALA A 82 -18.29 25.65 -5.19
CA ALA A 82 -17.98 24.26 -5.51
C ALA A 82 -16.96 24.15 -6.64
N TYR A 83 -16.38 22.98 -6.79
CA TYR A 83 -15.51 22.63 -7.92
C TYR A 83 -16.30 22.05 -9.08
N TYR A 84 -15.83 22.27 -10.30
CA TYR A 84 -16.44 21.75 -11.53
C TYR A 84 -15.36 21.26 -12.49
N GLY A 85 -15.63 20.16 -13.18
CA GLY A 85 -14.78 19.63 -14.24
C GLY A 85 -15.13 20.25 -15.60
N ALA A 86 -14.49 19.71 -16.64
CA ALA A 86 -14.75 20.10 -18.03
C ALA A 86 -16.24 19.92 -18.39
N ASN A 87 -16.74 20.76 -19.30
CA ASN A 87 -18.15 20.78 -19.74
C ASN A 87 -19.16 21.03 -18.60
N ASP A 88 -18.78 21.83 -17.59
CA ASP A 88 -19.61 22.14 -16.42
C ASP A 88 -20.02 20.91 -15.59
N ASP A 89 -19.22 19.85 -15.64
CA ASP A 89 -19.43 18.64 -14.85
C ASP A 89 -19.28 18.94 -13.35
N GLY A 90 -20.38 18.91 -12.60
CA GLY A 90 -20.38 19.25 -11.17
C GLY A 90 -21.79 19.50 -10.64
N PRO A 91 -21.95 20.13 -9.47
CA PRO A 91 -20.91 20.64 -8.56
C PRO A 91 -20.28 19.56 -7.65
N PHE A 92 -18.97 19.68 -7.37
CA PHE A 92 -18.22 18.85 -6.42
C PHE A 92 -17.90 19.58 -5.12
N CYS A 93 -17.86 18.85 -4.01
CA CYS A 93 -17.62 19.37 -2.66
C CYS A 93 -16.19 19.90 -2.50
N SER A 94 -16.06 21.20 -2.20
CA SER A 94 -14.77 21.87 -1.98
C SER A 94 -13.99 21.31 -0.81
N ALA A 95 -14.64 21.11 0.34
CA ALA A 95 -13.98 20.58 1.52
C ALA A 95 -13.42 19.16 1.28
N CYS A 96 -14.18 18.27 0.64
CA CYS A 96 -13.71 16.92 0.32
C CYS A 96 -12.58 16.90 -0.71
N TYR A 97 -12.63 17.80 -1.68
CA TYR A 97 -11.58 17.95 -2.68
C TYR A 97 -10.29 18.45 -2.04
N GLU A 98 -10.34 19.54 -1.27
CA GLU A 98 -9.15 20.19 -0.69
C GLU A 98 -8.52 19.39 0.44
N THR A 99 -9.33 18.74 1.29
CA THR A 99 -8.80 18.05 2.48
C THR A 99 -8.49 16.57 2.25
N LYS A 100 -9.16 15.93 1.28
CA LYS A 100 -9.06 14.48 1.05
C LYS A 100 -8.71 14.12 -0.39
N ASN A 101 -8.55 15.11 -1.28
CA ASN A 101 -8.31 14.90 -2.70
C ASN A 101 -9.43 14.06 -3.38
N GLN A 102 -10.68 14.23 -2.93
CA GLN A 102 -11.84 13.43 -3.38
C GLN A 102 -12.89 14.28 -4.11
N GLN A 103 -13.25 13.87 -5.33
CA GLN A 103 -14.30 14.50 -6.14
C GLN A 103 -15.70 14.01 -5.72
N VAL A 104 -16.20 14.48 -4.58
CA VAL A 104 -17.53 14.09 -4.08
C VAL A 104 -18.61 14.99 -4.68
N ARG A 105 -19.50 14.43 -5.51
CA ARG A 105 -20.60 15.17 -6.15
C ARG A 105 -21.64 15.63 -5.12
N LEU A 106 -22.01 16.91 -5.16
CA LEU A 106 -23.04 17.46 -4.28
C LEU A 106 -24.43 17.08 -4.76
N SER A 107 -25.31 16.77 -3.81
CA SER A 107 -26.73 16.47 -4.07
C SER A 107 -27.56 17.74 -3.90
N LYS A 108 -28.57 17.95 -4.76
CA LYS A 108 -29.50 19.08 -4.61
C LYS A 108 -30.39 18.88 -3.38
N VAL A 109 -30.63 19.96 -2.66
CA VAL A 109 -31.54 20.00 -1.51
C VAL A 109 -32.87 20.63 -1.94
N SER A 110 -33.97 19.96 -1.61
CA SER A 110 -35.34 20.40 -1.90
C SER A 110 -36.17 20.58 -0.63
N GLY A 111 -37.25 21.34 -0.73
CA GLY A 111 -38.20 21.55 0.37
C GLY A 111 -37.66 22.47 1.48
N THR A 112 -38.12 22.23 2.71
CA THR A 112 -37.85 23.04 3.90
C THR A 112 -36.36 23.15 4.26
N PHE A 113 -35.53 22.19 3.83
CA PHE A 113 -34.10 22.16 4.11
C PHE A 113 -33.27 23.10 3.22
N ARG A 114 -33.87 23.78 2.24
CA ARG A 114 -33.18 24.78 1.39
C ARG A 114 -32.65 25.98 2.17
N THR A 115 -33.19 26.26 3.35
CA THR A 115 -32.69 27.33 4.23
C THR A 115 -31.25 27.09 4.70
N PHE A 116 -30.79 25.84 4.69
CA PHE A 116 -29.42 25.47 5.05
C PHE A 116 -28.46 25.49 3.85
N GLY A 117 -28.99 25.61 2.63
CA GLY A 117 -28.22 25.62 1.37
C GLY A 117 -28.92 24.82 0.27
N HIS A 118 -28.64 25.15 -0.98
CA HIS A 118 -29.23 24.46 -2.15
C HIS A 118 -28.57 23.12 -2.48
N HIS A 119 -27.39 22.83 -1.91
CA HIS A 119 -26.64 21.61 -2.17
C HIS A 119 -26.11 21.01 -0.87
N LYS A 120 -25.96 19.68 -0.81
CA LYS A 120 -25.42 18.95 0.34
C LYS A 120 -24.43 17.88 -0.09
N CYS A 121 -23.31 17.77 0.62
CA CYS A 121 -22.33 16.71 0.40
C CYS A 121 -22.77 15.41 1.12
N PRO A 122 -22.83 14.26 0.43
CA PRO A 122 -23.14 12.98 1.08
C PRO A 122 -22.02 12.46 1.98
N SER A 123 -20.77 12.86 1.75
CA SER A 123 -19.60 12.39 2.52
C SER A 123 -19.40 13.16 3.82
N CYS A 124 -19.25 14.50 3.73
CA CYS A 124 -18.99 15.35 4.91
C CYS A 124 -20.26 15.99 5.51
N LYS A 125 -21.43 15.80 4.89
CA LYS A 125 -22.74 16.28 5.34
C LYS A 125 -22.92 17.81 5.38
N GLN A 126 -21.95 18.58 4.86
CA GLN A 126 -22.02 20.04 4.75
C GLN A 126 -22.99 20.52 3.67
N TYR A 127 -23.57 21.69 3.87
CA TYR A 127 -24.45 22.37 2.92
C TYR A 127 -23.74 23.51 2.20
N TYR A 128 -24.15 23.80 0.97
CA TYR A 128 -23.52 24.77 0.08
C TYR A 128 -24.54 25.53 -0.77
N GLY A 129 -24.15 26.71 -1.26
CA GLY A 129 -24.94 27.53 -2.18
C GLY A 129 -26.24 28.03 -1.56
N GLY A 130 -26.14 28.69 -0.41
CA GLY A 130 -27.23 29.46 0.20
C GLY A 130 -26.95 30.95 0.12
#